data_AF-A0A954XC25-F1
#
_entry.id   AF-A0A954XC25-F1
#
_cell.length_a   1.000
_cell.length_b   1.000
_cell.length_c   1.000
_cell.angle_alpha   90.00
_cell.angle_beta   90.00
_cell.angle_gamma   90.00
#
_symmetry.space_group_name_H-M   'P 1'
#
loop_
_entity.id
_entity.type
_entity.pdbx_description
1 polymer ?
#
loop_
_entity_poly.entity_id
_entity_poly.type
_entity_poly.pdbx_seq_one_letter_code
_entity_poly.pdbx_strand_id
1 'polypeptide(L)'
;MPMSGNKPTIRTTVRAVVWRVAIAAALLRGCFVGAEQLLAVEPTASRARAGSSSDSNHWAYRAPERPVWPTANQASSTATAAWARNPIDRWTHPAMIEAGFEPSPEADRAMLLRRVTFALTGLPPTIDELDAFQSDTSPDAYERAVDRLLASPRHGERLATWWLDLARYADTHGYHTDAHRDLWPYRDWVVSAFNRNMPFDQ
;
A
#
# COMPACT_ATOMS: atom_id res chain seq x y z
N MET A 1 -67.13 -37.71 -30.89
CA MET A 1 -68.25 -36.97 -31.53
C MET A 1 -67.95 -35.48 -31.42
N PRO A 2 -68.25 -34.70 -32.46
CA PRO A 2 -67.26 -33.94 -33.22
C PRO A 2 -67.49 -32.41 -33.06
N MET A 3 -66.86 -31.40 -33.69
CA MET A 3 -66.32 -31.15 -35.03
C MET A 3 -65.54 -29.81 -34.97
N SER A 4 -64.39 -29.66 -35.65
CA SER A 4 -64.17 -28.81 -36.85
C SER A 4 -64.43 -27.30 -36.66
N GLY A 5 -63.51 -26.36 -36.87
CA GLY A 5 -62.44 -26.27 -37.87
C GLY A 5 -62.84 -25.29 -38.98
N ASN A 6 -62.05 -24.21 -39.20
CA ASN A 6 -61.89 -23.64 -40.55
C ASN A 6 -60.56 -22.88 -40.72
N LYS A 7 -59.86 -23.19 -41.82
CA LYS A 7 -58.65 -22.60 -42.44
C LYS A 7 -59.10 -21.54 -43.51
N PRO A 8 -58.27 -20.69 -44.18
CA PRO A 8 -57.05 -20.97 -44.98
C PRO A 8 -55.85 -20.01 -44.72
N THR A 9 -54.55 -20.42 -44.78
CA THR A 9 -53.65 -20.66 -45.95
C THR A 9 -53.57 -19.47 -46.93
N ILE A 10 -52.46 -18.99 -47.51
CA ILE A 10 -51.17 -19.50 -48.03
C ILE A 10 -50.43 -18.19 -48.48
N ARG A 11 -49.12 -17.91 -48.33
CA ARG A 11 -48.01 -18.45 -49.14
C ARG A 11 -46.68 -17.81 -48.69
N THR A 12 -45.72 -18.66 -48.38
CA THR A 12 -44.32 -18.38 -48.09
C THR A 12 -43.51 -18.26 -49.40
N THR A 13 -42.25 -17.81 -49.29
CA THR A 13 -41.08 -18.10 -50.16
C THR A 13 -40.96 -17.19 -51.41
N VAL A 14 -39.82 -16.64 -51.87
CA VAL A 14 -38.41 -17.10 -51.91
C VAL A 14 -37.45 -15.89 -52.08
N ARG A 15 -36.22 -16.07 -51.60
CA ARG A 15 -35.01 -15.21 -51.71
C ARG A 15 -34.50 -14.95 -53.15
N ALA A 16 -33.93 -13.76 -53.34
CA ALA A 16 -32.66 -13.42 -54.02
C ALA A 16 -32.47 -13.54 -55.55
N VAL A 17 -31.55 -12.70 -56.05
CA VAL A 17 -30.93 -12.64 -57.40
C VAL A 17 -31.78 -11.83 -58.40
N VAL A 18 -31.40 -10.64 -58.86
CA VAL A 18 -30.40 -10.38 -59.91
C VAL A 18 -29.94 -8.90 -59.86
N TRP A 19 -28.63 -8.75 -59.92
CA TRP A 19 -27.81 -7.54 -60.06
C TRP A 19 -27.82 -7.03 -61.53
N ARG A 20 -27.45 -5.75 -61.76
CA ARG A 20 -27.12 -5.06 -63.06
C ARG A 20 -28.19 -4.17 -63.67
N VAL A 21 -28.03 -2.83 -63.56
CA VAL A 21 -27.54 -1.97 -64.67
C VAL A 21 -26.89 -0.73 -64.04
N ALA A 22 -25.63 -0.51 -64.41
CA ALA A 22 -24.83 0.66 -64.07
C ALA A 22 -24.82 1.65 -65.27
N ILE A 23 -24.31 2.87 -65.01
CA ILE A 23 -23.69 3.83 -65.96
C ILE A 23 -24.60 4.93 -66.55
N ALA A 24 -24.39 6.18 -66.10
CA ALA A 24 -24.32 7.43 -66.87
C ALA A 24 -23.89 8.57 -65.91
N ALA A 25 -22.59 8.80 -65.68
CA ALA A 25 -21.72 9.68 -66.45
C ALA A 25 -22.13 11.16 -66.47
N ALA A 26 -21.34 11.95 -65.73
CA ALA A 26 -20.82 13.28 -66.07
C ALA A 26 -21.80 14.48 -66.17
N LEU A 27 -21.58 15.51 -65.34
CA LEU A 27 -20.88 16.75 -65.74
C LEU A 27 -21.08 17.90 -64.72
N LEU A 28 -19.96 18.58 -64.43
CA LEU A 28 -19.84 20.01 -64.16
C LEU A 28 -20.31 20.58 -62.81
N ARG A 29 -19.36 20.69 -61.87
CA ARG A 29 -19.02 21.97 -61.21
C ARG A 29 -17.61 21.89 -60.64
N GLY A 30 -16.64 22.22 -61.48
CA GLY A 30 -15.31 22.63 -61.03
C GLY A 30 -15.31 24.11 -60.63
N CYS A 31 -14.52 24.43 -59.61
CA CYS A 31 -13.77 25.68 -59.39
C CYS A 31 -12.91 25.41 -58.14
N PHE A 32 -11.65 24.98 -58.28
CA PHE A 32 -10.47 25.84 -58.16
C PHE A 32 -10.47 26.70 -56.88
N VAL A 33 -9.74 26.24 -55.85
CA VAL A 33 -8.84 26.95 -54.89
C VAL A 33 -8.47 25.88 -53.85
N GLY A 34 -7.24 25.63 -53.42
CA GLY A 34 -5.94 26.19 -53.72
C GLY A 34 -4.89 25.19 -53.21
N ALA A 35 -3.70 25.27 -53.78
CA ALA A 35 -2.56 24.47 -53.39
C ALA A 35 -2.00 24.98 -52.04
N GLU A 36 -2.24 24.24 -50.97
CA GLU A 36 -1.48 24.32 -49.72
C GLU A 36 -1.33 22.90 -49.14
N GLN A 37 -0.48 22.11 -49.78
CA GLN A 37 0.15 20.94 -49.16
C GLN A 37 1.63 21.24 -49.10
N LEU A 38 2.13 21.65 -47.93
CA LEU A 38 3.45 21.31 -47.39
C LEU A 38 3.65 22.02 -46.05
N LEU A 39 3.90 21.20 -45.01
CA LEU A 39 4.29 21.55 -43.62
C LEU A 39 3.19 21.63 -42.54
N ALA A 40 2.17 20.77 -42.60
CA ALA A 40 1.53 20.29 -41.37
C ALA A 40 2.29 19.04 -40.89
N VAL A 41 3.34 19.26 -40.08
CA VAL A 41 3.87 18.20 -39.21
C VAL A 41 2.81 17.95 -38.16
N GLU A 42 1.97 16.95 -38.38
CA GLU A 42 1.11 16.40 -37.32
C GLU A 42 2.01 16.14 -36.11
N PRO A 43 1.72 16.70 -34.92
CA PRO A 43 2.45 16.31 -33.74
C PRO A 43 2.22 14.81 -33.63
N THR A 44 3.27 14.01 -33.79
CA THR A 44 3.30 12.64 -33.33
C THR A 44 3.11 12.73 -31.82
N ALA A 45 1.85 12.82 -31.40
CA ALA A 45 1.41 12.46 -30.08
C ALA A 45 2.05 11.10 -29.89
N SER A 46 3.10 11.07 -29.06
CA SER A 46 3.82 9.86 -28.74
C SER A 46 2.73 8.87 -28.45
N ARG A 47 2.63 7.83 -29.27
CA ARG A 47 1.74 6.72 -29.02
C ARG A 47 2.33 6.11 -27.76
N ALA A 48 1.91 6.65 -26.61
CA ALA A 48 2.07 6.03 -25.33
C ALA A 48 1.64 4.60 -25.64
N ARG A 49 2.56 3.66 -25.46
CA ARG A 49 2.15 2.28 -25.33
C ARG A 49 1.05 2.36 -24.29
N ALA A 50 -0.19 2.19 -24.74
CA ALA A 50 -1.25 1.74 -23.88
C ALA A 50 -0.70 0.42 -23.35
N GLY A 51 0.02 0.50 -22.23
CA GLY A 51 0.26 -0.64 -21.39
C GLY A 51 -1.11 -1.23 -21.19
N SER A 52 -1.26 -2.50 -21.56
CA SER A 52 -2.53 -3.23 -21.55
C SER A 52 -3.36 -2.82 -20.33
N SER A 53 -4.36 -1.99 -20.55
CA SER A 53 -5.36 -1.67 -19.53
C SER A 53 -6.29 -2.87 -19.46
N SER A 54 -5.82 -3.91 -18.76
CA SER A 54 -6.63 -5.07 -18.41
C SER A 54 -6.25 -5.45 -16.98
N ASP A 55 -7.03 -4.93 -16.04
CA ASP A 55 -7.21 -5.39 -14.66
C ASP A 55 -5.98 -5.98 -13.98
N SER A 56 -5.16 -5.12 -13.41
CA SER A 56 -4.25 -5.55 -12.36
C SER A 56 -5.05 -5.80 -11.07
N ASN A 57 -5.69 -6.96 -10.94
CA ASN A 57 -6.21 -7.49 -9.66
C ASN A 57 -5.09 -7.77 -8.63
N HIS A 58 -3.90 -7.25 -8.87
CA HIS A 58 -2.77 -7.35 -7.97
C HIS A 58 -2.95 -6.33 -6.85
N TRP A 59 -2.89 -6.81 -5.60
CA TRP A 59 -3.14 -6.05 -4.38
C TRP A 59 -2.40 -4.69 -4.32
N ALA A 60 -1.20 -4.60 -4.91
CA ALA A 60 -0.37 -3.39 -4.91
C ALA A 60 -0.95 -2.21 -5.73
N TYR A 61 -1.88 -2.46 -6.65
CA TYR A 61 -2.50 -1.42 -7.48
C TYR A 61 -3.94 -1.10 -7.08
N ARG A 62 -4.40 -1.65 -5.95
CA ARG A 62 -5.70 -1.33 -5.37
C ARG A 62 -5.50 -0.28 -4.28
N ALA A 63 -6.32 0.77 -4.31
CA ALA A 63 -6.33 1.74 -3.22
C ALA A 63 -6.67 1.02 -1.90
N PRO A 64 -5.87 1.19 -0.84
CA PRO A 64 -6.17 0.59 0.45
C PRO A 64 -7.43 1.23 1.03
N GLU A 65 -8.44 0.41 1.33
CA GLU A 65 -9.66 0.84 2.01
C GLU A 65 -9.48 0.67 3.52
N ARG A 66 -9.98 1.63 4.31
CA ARG A 66 -9.89 1.55 5.78
C ARG A 66 -10.88 0.49 6.27
N PRO A 67 -10.42 -0.60 6.90
CA PRO A 67 -11.32 -1.64 7.39
C PRO A 67 -12.17 -1.10 8.55
N VAL A 68 -13.40 -1.60 8.65
CA VAL A 68 -14.25 -1.36 9.82
C VAL A 68 -13.75 -2.25 10.95
N TRP A 69 -13.28 -1.63 12.03
CA TRP A 69 -12.82 -2.36 13.21
C TRP A 69 -14.00 -2.97 13.97
N PRO A 70 -13.84 -4.20 14.52
CA PRO A 70 -14.78 -4.76 15.46
C PRO A 70 -15.01 -3.77 16.60
N THR A 71 -16.24 -3.34 16.79
CA THR A 71 -16.60 -2.54 17.97
C THR A 71 -16.55 -3.41 19.22
N ALA A 72 -16.40 -2.81 20.41
CA ALA A 72 -16.35 -3.56 21.68
C ALA A 72 -17.55 -4.51 21.87
N ASN A 73 -18.69 -4.17 21.27
CA ASN A 73 -19.93 -4.97 21.31
C ASN A 73 -19.95 -6.12 20.29
N GLN A 74 -19.06 -6.11 19.29
CA GLN A 74 -18.87 -7.17 18.30
C GLN A 74 -17.77 -8.15 18.71
N ALA A 75 -17.04 -7.84 19.79
CA ALA A 75 -16.07 -8.74 20.36
C ALA A 75 -16.82 -9.98 20.88
N SER A 76 -16.49 -11.15 20.33
CA SER A 76 -17.20 -12.43 20.51
C SER A 76 -17.38 -12.88 21.97
N SER A 77 -16.75 -12.21 22.95
CA SER A 77 -16.92 -12.49 24.37
C SER A 77 -16.68 -11.24 25.23
N THR A 78 -17.36 -11.14 26.38
CA THR A 78 -17.09 -10.15 27.44
C THR A 78 -15.63 -10.16 27.88
N ALA A 79 -14.96 -11.32 27.81
CA ALA A 79 -13.53 -11.47 28.09
C ALA A 79 -12.64 -10.70 27.10
N THR A 80 -13.03 -10.68 25.81
CA THR A 80 -12.31 -9.90 24.78
C THR A 80 -12.35 -8.40 25.09
N ALA A 81 -13.51 -7.89 25.53
CA ALA A 81 -13.70 -6.47 25.81
C ALA A 81 -12.89 -6.00 27.03
N ALA A 82 -12.64 -6.88 28.01
CA ALA A 82 -11.87 -6.56 29.21
C ALA A 82 -10.36 -6.58 28.99
N TRP A 83 -9.84 -7.45 28.11
CA TRP A 83 -8.41 -7.57 27.83
C TRP A 83 -7.91 -6.61 26.73
N ALA A 84 -8.71 -6.39 25.69
CA ALA A 84 -8.26 -5.64 24.51
C ALA A 84 -8.09 -4.14 24.78
N ARG A 85 -6.86 -3.63 24.70
CA ARG A 85 -6.52 -2.23 24.94
C ARG A 85 -6.56 -1.39 23.65
N ASN A 86 -6.28 -2.02 22.51
CA ASN A 86 -6.24 -1.35 21.21
C ASN A 86 -7.13 -2.06 20.16
N PRO A 87 -7.40 -1.44 18.99
CA PRO A 87 -8.19 -2.08 17.93
C PRO A 87 -7.55 -3.35 17.33
N ILE A 88 -6.23 -3.49 17.37
CA ILE A 88 -5.49 -4.66 16.89
C ILE A 88 -5.80 -5.86 17.80
N ASP A 89 -5.76 -5.66 19.12
CA ASP A 89 -6.11 -6.69 20.12
C ASP A 89 -7.53 -7.23 19.86
N ARG A 90 -8.48 -6.33 19.56
CA ARG A 90 -9.86 -6.70 19.23
C ARG A 90 -9.97 -7.48 17.92
N TRP A 91 -9.10 -7.20 16.97
CA TRP A 91 -9.05 -7.90 15.69
C TRP A 91 -8.44 -9.30 15.82
N THR A 92 -7.38 -9.44 16.61
CA THR A 92 -6.63 -10.71 16.72
C THR A 92 -7.23 -11.68 17.73
N HIS A 93 -7.92 -11.18 18.76
CA HIS A 93 -8.43 -12.01 19.85
C HIS A 93 -9.41 -13.11 19.39
N PRO A 94 -10.39 -12.87 18.49
CA PRO A 94 -11.27 -13.95 18.02
C PRO A 94 -10.50 -15.11 17.38
N ALA A 95 -9.53 -14.80 16.51
CA ALA A 95 -8.69 -15.82 15.87
C ALA A 95 -7.81 -16.58 16.88
N MET A 96 -7.33 -15.90 17.92
CA MET A 96 -6.55 -16.51 19.01
C MET A 96 -7.38 -17.52 19.81
N ILE A 97 -8.62 -17.16 20.17
CA ILE A 97 -9.55 -18.04 20.90
C ILE A 97 -9.99 -19.22 20.03
N GLU A 98 -10.29 -19.00 18.74
CA GLU A 98 -10.61 -20.06 17.79
C GLU A 98 -9.46 -21.07 17.66
N ALA A 99 -8.22 -20.58 17.71
CA ALA A 99 -7.01 -21.41 17.73
C ALA A 99 -6.72 -22.06 19.10
N GLY A 100 -7.54 -21.83 20.12
CA GLY A 100 -7.38 -22.42 21.46
C GLY A 100 -6.28 -21.78 22.32
N PHE A 101 -5.86 -20.56 22.00
CA PHE A 101 -4.86 -19.82 22.77
C PHE A 101 -5.52 -18.80 23.71
N GLU A 102 -4.85 -18.54 24.83
CA GLU A 102 -5.20 -17.47 25.77
C GLU A 102 -4.13 -16.36 25.74
N PRO A 103 -4.51 -15.10 26.04
CA PRO A 103 -3.53 -14.04 26.12
C PRO A 103 -2.49 -14.32 27.20
N SER A 104 -1.22 -14.08 26.89
CA SER A 104 -0.15 -14.17 27.89
C SER A 104 -0.30 -13.07 28.96
N PRO A 105 0.06 -13.36 30.22
CA PRO A 105 0.11 -12.33 31.25
C PRO A 105 1.12 -11.24 30.89
N GLU A 106 0.92 -10.06 31.44
CA GLU A 106 1.84 -8.95 31.25
C GLU A 106 3.22 -9.30 31.83
N ALA A 107 4.27 -8.90 31.11
CA ALA A 107 5.63 -9.16 31.54
C ALA A 107 5.97 -8.34 32.80
N ASP A 108 6.90 -8.85 33.61
CA ASP A 108 7.47 -8.10 34.73
C ASP A 108 8.00 -6.73 34.28
N ARG A 109 7.92 -5.71 35.14
CA ARG A 109 8.27 -4.32 34.81
C ARG A 109 9.70 -4.20 34.26
N ALA A 110 10.66 -4.91 34.86
CA ALA A 110 12.04 -4.87 34.40
C ALA A 110 12.18 -5.50 33.00
N MET A 111 11.49 -6.61 32.75
CA MET A 111 11.47 -7.27 31.45
C MET A 111 10.80 -6.39 30.39
N LEU A 112 9.71 -5.73 30.76
CA LEU A 112 8.94 -4.86 29.90
C LEU A 112 9.77 -3.64 29.45
N LEU A 113 10.44 -2.96 30.39
CA LEU A 113 11.35 -1.85 30.06
C LEU A 113 12.53 -2.31 29.19
N ARG A 114 13.12 -3.46 29.52
CA ARG A 114 14.24 -4.00 28.73
C ARG A 114 13.83 -4.25 27.29
N ARG A 115 12.68 -4.91 27.07
CA ARG A 115 12.17 -5.22 25.72
C ARG A 115 11.94 -3.95 24.90
N VAL A 116 11.27 -2.96 25.48
CA VAL A 116 10.95 -1.72 24.75
C VAL A 116 12.21 -0.89 24.47
N THR A 117 13.18 -0.86 25.39
CA THR A 117 14.44 -0.14 25.19
C THR A 117 15.26 -0.76 24.05
N PHE A 118 15.36 -2.09 24.01
CA PHE A 118 16.02 -2.79 22.88
C PHE A 118 15.29 -2.55 21.56
N ALA A 119 13.96 -2.59 21.56
CA ALA A 119 13.17 -2.38 20.36
C ALA A 119 13.39 -0.97 19.79
N LEU A 120 13.34 0.06 20.65
CA LEU A 120 13.36 1.46 20.22
C LEU A 120 14.77 2.02 20.04
N THR A 121 15.76 1.54 20.79
CA THR A 121 17.13 2.11 20.78
C THR A 121 18.21 1.10 20.44
N GLY A 122 17.92 -0.21 20.44
CA GLY A 122 18.91 -1.26 20.21
C GLY A 122 19.83 -1.53 21.39
N LEU A 123 19.69 -0.79 22.49
CA LEU A 123 20.53 -0.88 23.67
C LEU A 123 19.72 -1.35 24.89
N PRO A 124 20.37 -1.96 25.89
CA PRO A 124 19.72 -2.21 27.18
C PRO A 124 19.45 -0.89 27.92
N PRO A 125 18.44 -0.84 28.82
CA PRO A 125 18.29 0.28 29.74
C PRO A 125 19.46 0.34 30.71
N THR A 126 19.79 1.54 31.16
CA THR A 126 20.72 1.75 32.28
C THR A 126 20.09 1.32 33.61
N ILE A 127 20.91 1.10 34.63
CA ILE A 127 20.43 0.76 35.97
C ILE A 127 19.55 1.89 36.53
N ASP A 128 19.97 3.15 36.35
CA ASP A 128 19.20 4.31 36.82
C ASP A 128 17.82 4.41 36.12
N GLU A 129 17.76 4.18 34.81
CA GLU A 129 16.49 4.16 34.06
C GLU A 129 15.58 3.01 34.53
N LEU A 130 16.17 1.87 34.89
CA LEU A 130 15.45 0.70 35.39
C LEU A 130 14.87 0.96 36.79
N ASP A 131 15.67 1.50 37.70
CA ASP A 131 15.25 1.83 39.07
C ASP A 131 14.18 2.92 39.06
N ALA A 132 14.36 3.96 38.23
CA ALA A 132 13.37 5.00 38.04
C ALA A 132 12.03 4.41 37.54
N PHE A 133 12.07 3.55 36.52
CA PHE A 133 10.86 2.92 35.99
C PHE A 133 10.19 1.97 37.00
N GLN A 134 10.96 1.24 37.81
CA GLN A 134 10.39 0.36 38.84
C GLN A 134 9.72 1.16 39.96
N SER A 135 10.28 2.31 40.32
CA SER A 135 9.73 3.19 41.37
C SER A 135 8.53 4.03 40.91
N ASP A 136 8.32 4.18 39.60
CA ASP A 136 7.24 5.01 39.06
C ASP A 136 5.89 4.30 39.12
N THR A 137 5.04 4.71 40.06
CA THR A 137 3.68 4.17 40.26
C THR A 137 2.62 4.91 39.45
N SER A 138 3.00 5.83 38.57
CA SER A 138 2.04 6.57 37.76
C SER A 138 1.32 5.62 36.79
N PRO A 139 0.02 5.84 36.52
CA PRO A 139 -0.75 4.98 35.61
C PRO A 139 -0.24 5.02 34.16
N ASP A 140 0.51 6.06 33.79
CA ASP A 140 1.12 6.31 32.48
C ASP A 140 2.65 6.11 32.46
N ALA A 141 3.21 5.42 33.47
CA ALA A 141 4.65 5.24 33.60
C ALA A 141 5.29 4.58 32.36
N TYR A 142 4.57 3.64 31.72
CA TYR A 142 5.05 2.97 30.52
C TYR A 142 5.08 3.91 29.31
N GLU A 143 4.00 4.64 29.08
CA GLU A 143 3.87 5.62 28.01
C GLU A 143 4.95 6.69 28.13
N ARG A 144 5.16 7.23 29.34
CA ARG A 144 6.23 8.19 29.61
C ARG A 144 7.64 7.62 29.34
N ALA A 145 7.86 6.34 29.66
CA ALA A 145 9.11 5.67 29.34
C ALA A 145 9.30 5.54 27.81
N VAL A 146 8.24 5.19 27.08
CA VAL A 146 8.24 5.12 25.61
C VAL A 146 8.53 6.48 24.99
N ASP A 147 7.84 7.54 25.42
CA ASP A 147 8.03 8.90 24.90
C ASP A 147 9.48 9.37 25.10
N ARG A 148 10.05 9.11 26.27
CA ARG A 148 11.46 9.40 26.57
C ARG A 148 12.41 8.64 25.64
N LEU A 149 12.12 7.37 25.33
CA LEU A 149 12.93 6.56 24.42
C LEU A 149 12.82 7.03 22.97
N LEU A 150 11.63 7.41 22.51
CA LEU A 150 11.42 7.97 21.17
C LEU A 150 12.09 9.33 20.99
N ALA A 151 12.15 10.15 22.05
CA ALA A 151 12.83 11.44 22.04
C ALA A 151 14.37 11.33 22.14
N SER A 152 14.92 10.16 22.46
CA SER A 152 16.37 9.96 22.59
C SER A 152 17.03 9.89 21.20
N PRO A 153 18.20 10.51 20.98
CA PRO A 153 18.95 10.42 19.72
C PRO A 153 19.26 8.99 19.27
N ARG A 154 19.38 8.08 20.25
CA ARG A 154 19.57 6.63 20.07
C ARG A 154 18.44 5.99 19.24
N HIS A 155 17.25 6.58 19.25
CA HIS A 155 16.14 6.10 18.45
C HIS A 155 16.39 6.29 16.94
N GLY A 156 16.86 7.48 16.53
CA GLY A 156 17.23 7.74 15.14
C GLY A 156 18.39 6.87 14.66
N GLU A 157 19.36 6.59 15.52
CA GLU A 157 20.45 5.63 15.24
C GLU A 157 19.90 4.22 14.99
N ARG A 158 18.96 3.78 15.83
CA ARG A 158 18.32 2.46 15.70
C ARG A 158 17.52 2.32 14.41
N LEU A 159 16.78 3.35 14.01
CA LEU A 159 16.03 3.38 12.75
C LEU A 159 16.96 3.47 11.53
N ALA A 160 17.98 4.33 11.60
CA ALA A 160 18.97 4.50 10.54
C ALA A 160 19.68 3.19 10.20
N THR A 161 19.91 2.32 11.18
CA THR A 161 20.52 0.99 10.95
C THR A 161 19.74 0.19 9.90
N TRP A 162 18.40 0.12 10.02
CA TRP A 162 17.57 -0.60 9.05
C TRP A 162 17.59 0.05 7.66
N TRP A 163 17.54 1.37 7.63
CA TRP A 163 17.58 2.12 6.38
C TRP A 163 18.90 1.95 5.65
N LEU A 164 20.01 2.05 6.37
CA LEU A 164 21.36 1.96 5.82
C LEU A 164 21.68 0.54 5.33
N ASP A 165 21.13 -0.50 5.99
CA ASP A 165 21.20 -1.87 5.48
C ASP A 165 20.47 -2.00 4.13
N LEU A 166 19.25 -1.48 4.04
CA LEU A 166 18.47 -1.47 2.79
C LEU A 166 19.17 -0.67 1.68
N ALA A 167 19.75 0.48 2.03
CA ALA A 167 20.49 1.35 1.12
C ALA A 167 21.89 0.81 0.75
N ARG A 168 22.29 -0.35 1.29
CA ARG A 168 23.61 -0.96 1.08
C ARG A 168 24.75 -0.01 1.45
N TYR A 169 24.59 0.69 2.57
CA TYR A 169 25.64 1.54 3.12
C TYR A 169 26.89 0.71 3.41
N ALA A 170 28.04 1.20 2.94
CA ALA A 170 29.35 0.66 3.24
C ALA A 170 30.37 1.81 3.15
N ASP A 171 31.44 1.73 3.93
CA ASP A 171 32.54 2.71 3.86
C ASP A 171 33.48 2.47 2.65
N THR A 172 33.23 1.40 1.88
CA THR A 172 33.97 1.05 0.66
C THR A 172 33.04 0.63 -0.48
N HIS A 173 33.56 0.54 -1.70
CA HIS A 173 32.77 0.15 -2.87
C HIS A 173 32.31 -1.31 -2.83
N GLY A 174 33.03 -2.19 -2.15
CA GLY A 174 32.65 -3.57 -1.76
C GLY A 174 32.40 -4.59 -2.89
N TYR A 175 31.97 -4.17 -4.08
CA TYR A 175 31.49 -5.06 -5.14
C TYR A 175 32.54 -5.38 -6.21
N HIS A 176 33.26 -4.37 -6.70
CA HIS A 176 34.28 -4.55 -7.75
C HIS A 176 35.71 -4.37 -7.23
N THR A 177 35.89 -3.41 -6.33
CA THR A 177 37.16 -3.08 -5.69
C THR A 177 36.87 -2.59 -4.29
N ASP A 178 37.76 -2.85 -3.34
CA ASP A 178 37.64 -2.34 -1.97
C ASP A 178 38.21 -0.91 -1.87
N ALA A 179 37.72 -0.02 -2.75
CA ALA A 179 38.14 1.37 -2.77
C ALA A 179 37.36 2.18 -1.73
N HIS A 180 38.06 3.09 -1.04
CA HIS A 180 37.50 4.01 -0.04
C HIS A 180 36.35 4.85 -0.60
N ARG A 181 35.33 5.12 0.24
CA ARG A 181 34.25 6.09 -0.03
C ARG A 181 33.93 6.89 1.22
N ASP A 182 33.85 8.21 1.07
CA ASP A 182 33.35 9.10 2.13
C ASP A 182 31.82 9.14 2.12
N LEU A 183 31.20 8.12 2.70
CA LEU A 183 29.74 8.00 2.82
C LEU A 183 29.22 8.35 4.22
N TRP A 184 30.10 8.48 5.21
CA TRP A 184 29.72 8.81 6.59
C TRP A 184 28.84 10.08 6.73
N PRO A 185 28.97 11.15 5.89
CA PRO A 185 28.05 12.28 5.99
C PRO A 185 26.61 11.91 5.64
N TYR A 186 26.40 10.95 4.74
CA TYR A 186 25.08 10.42 4.43
C TYR A 186 24.49 9.64 5.62
N ARG A 187 25.30 8.79 6.28
CA ARG A 187 24.88 8.10 7.52
C ARG A 187 24.42 9.11 8.58
N ASP A 188 25.25 10.12 8.85
CA ASP A 188 24.96 11.11 9.88
C ASP A 188 23.73 11.97 9.52
N TRP A 189 23.56 12.27 8.23
CA TRP A 189 22.36 12.93 7.74
C TRP A 189 21.11 12.07 7.94
N VAL A 190 21.14 10.77 7.61
CA VAL A 190 20.01 9.85 7.80
C VAL A 190 19.62 9.75 9.28
N VAL A 191 20.59 9.57 10.17
CA VAL A 191 20.35 9.56 11.63
C VAL A 191 19.68 10.85 12.07
N SER A 192 20.17 11.98 11.58
CA SER A 192 19.62 13.29 11.92
C SER A 192 18.22 13.51 11.32
N ALA A 193 17.94 12.98 10.14
CA ALA A 193 16.63 13.05 9.50
C ALA A 193 15.58 12.29 10.31
N PHE A 194 15.90 11.07 10.78
CA PHE A 194 15.02 10.31 11.67
C PHE A 194 14.78 11.03 13.01
N ASN A 195 15.85 11.55 13.64
CA ASN A 195 15.71 12.26 14.92
C ASN A 195 14.90 13.56 14.82
N ARG A 196 14.87 14.21 13.66
CA ARG A 196 14.02 15.38 13.39
C ARG A 196 12.62 15.01 12.88
N ASN A 197 12.33 13.73 12.70
CA ASN A 197 11.10 13.24 12.07
C ASN A 197 10.84 13.92 10.71
N MET A 198 11.90 14.01 9.88
CA MET A 198 11.84 14.64 8.55
C MET A 198 10.85 13.89 7.65
N PRO A 199 9.88 14.59 7.02
CA PRO A 199 8.94 13.93 6.12
C PRO A 199 9.64 13.51 4.82
N PHE A 200 9.08 12.52 4.14
CA PHE A 200 9.70 11.89 2.97
C PHE A 200 9.87 12.84 1.76
N ASP A 201 9.13 13.94 1.71
CA ASP A 201 9.13 14.92 0.62
C ASP A 201 10.14 16.07 0.79
N GLN A 202 11.03 15.99 1.80
CA GLN A 202 12.10 16.95 2.10
C GLN A 202 13.48 16.29 2.09
#